data_AF-A0A0W0WM67-F1
#
_entry.id   AF-A0A0W0WM67-F1
#
_cell.length_a   1.000
_cell.length_b   1.000
_cell.length_c   1.000
_cell.angle_alpha   90.00
_cell.angle_beta   90.00
_cell.angle_gamma   90.00
#
_symmetry.space_group_name_H-M   'P 1'
#
loop_
_entity.id
_entity.type
_entity.pdbx_description
1 polymer ?
#
loop_
_entity_poly.entity_id
_entity_poly.type
_entity_poly.pdbx_seq_one_letter_code
_entity_poly.pdbx_strand_id
1 'polypeptide(L)'
;MAESKLEAVPVPEKKDVKGEIENTRHNLTVNPRLGGGIRGDEIWSENVMKVVLARKEARRKEKAIESEEIPLPLNYMVCKFKLPENVRNYSLEGHQELAEFIDFLKNNIQKLPVGLRFQMAVLVGGHWTVVDNMVTTKGISSFNLDSVMDSKAYQFFMIYLTNLQEAHLLNASYAYRVSVPQGPFEKTPKEKLANMIQSDWVSCGIFMVDHLSFLSRTDVFHHLKSSMGESQYQAFGRADVPPSLAGIFRLAQMEELISKISKKQSIPAVTRKGKTLADVKKQINPEENTEYITANARNKGAKILDEAEKYVDSCEEEIFTAIFSRSLKDKLSVYVEHYSQAVNDLVAFIYDRLPECKDLPDEDKIKLMEALHQIILTEDSDQDKIISINDQLMSVMQHSNEAASYRLVAAVISYTALHIKDNQELWQFYQKIATHPLSELLQSHNNWFFKMPSKLTPALFSYIEKVVKTQMLLNGLEGLKEDHTEQLDFLEDGVIQSFLKKPRVFEASETKSIQLLNQLKEMGNEKSELKSIELQKIEKDLEKRREDVLKEFHMETLEIVPEDTPSLK
;
A
#
# COMPACT_ATOMS: atom_id res chain seq x y z
N MET A 1 -8.75 -9.24 36.97
CA MET A 1 -8.15 -9.35 35.63
C MET A 1 -7.66 -10.77 35.50
N ALA A 2 -8.36 -11.60 34.72
CA ALA A 2 -7.88 -12.94 34.42
C ALA A 2 -7.01 -12.84 33.18
N GLU A 3 -5.72 -13.16 33.31
CA GLU A 3 -4.83 -13.38 32.17
C GLU A 3 -5.39 -14.53 31.36
N SER A 4 -5.90 -14.27 30.15
CA SER A 4 -6.18 -15.33 29.20
C SER A 4 -4.85 -15.87 28.70
N LYS A 5 -4.41 -17.00 29.25
CA LYS A 5 -3.38 -17.83 28.61
C LYS A 5 -3.96 -18.30 27.28
N LEU A 6 -3.55 -17.66 26.18
CA LEU A 6 -3.73 -18.22 24.84
C LEU A 6 -3.07 -19.60 24.85
N GLU A 7 -3.87 -20.66 24.73
CA GLU A 7 -3.33 -21.99 24.45
C GLU A 7 -2.51 -21.88 23.17
N ALA A 8 -1.22 -22.23 23.26
CA ALA A 8 -0.35 -22.25 22.09
C ALA A 8 -0.98 -23.17 21.03
N VAL A 9 -1.29 -22.62 19.86
CA VAL A 9 -1.80 -23.42 18.73
C VAL A 9 -0.75 -24.51 18.44
N PRO A 10 -1.10 -25.80 18.54
CA PRO A 10 -0.13 -26.86 18.32
C PRO A 10 0.38 -26.80 16.87
N VAL A 11 1.70 -26.71 16.73
CA VAL A 11 2.38 -26.74 15.43
C VAL A 11 2.23 -28.16 14.86
N PRO A 12 1.69 -28.33 13.63
CA PRO A 12 1.54 -29.66 13.03
C PRO A 12 2.90 -30.26 12.68
N GLU A 13 3.02 -31.59 12.65
CA GLU A 13 4.26 -32.23 12.20
C GLU A 13 4.44 -32.06 10.68
N LYS A 14 5.68 -31.92 10.20
CA LYS A 14 6.00 -31.84 8.76
C LYS A 14 5.37 -32.99 7.95
N LYS A 15 5.40 -34.21 8.51
CA LYS A 15 4.78 -35.40 7.93
C LYS A 15 3.28 -35.23 7.66
N ASP A 16 2.56 -34.65 8.62
CA ASP A 16 1.11 -34.48 8.51
C ASP A 16 0.77 -33.46 7.43
N VAL A 17 1.49 -32.33 7.42
CA VAL A 17 1.36 -31.30 6.38
C VAL A 17 1.66 -31.86 4.99
N LYS A 18 2.69 -32.71 4.84
CA LYS A 18 2.97 -33.41 3.57
C LYS A 18 1.83 -34.34 3.15
N GLY A 19 1.27 -35.10 4.09
CA GLY A 19 0.09 -35.93 3.83
C GLY A 19 -1.11 -35.13 3.35
N GLU A 20 -1.34 -33.94 3.91
CA GLU A 20 -2.39 -33.01 3.45
C GLU A 20 -2.12 -32.44 2.05
N ILE A 21 -0.85 -32.13 1.73
CA ILE A 21 -0.43 -31.71 0.37
C ILE A 21 -0.70 -32.83 -0.64
N GLU A 22 -0.34 -34.07 -0.32
CA GLU A 22 -0.58 -35.25 -1.17
C GLU A 22 -2.07 -35.50 -1.38
N ASN A 23 -2.88 -35.39 -0.33
CA ASN A 23 -4.34 -35.50 -0.43
C ASN A 23 -4.93 -34.40 -1.33
N THR A 24 -4.46 -33.16 -1.20
CA THR A 24 -4.85 -32.04 -2.06
C THR A 24 -4.48 -32.33 -3.52
N ARG A 25 -3.26 -32.81 -3.78
CA ARG A 25 -2.78 -33.21 -5.11
C ARG A 25 -3.65 -34.32 -5.71
N HIS A 26 -3.99 -35.33 -4.92
CA HIS A 26 -4.92 -36.38 -5.34
C HIS A 26 -6.27 -35.78 -5.75
N ASN A 27 -6.90 -34.99 -4.88
CA ASN A 27 -8.21 -34.38 -5.15
C ASN A 27 -8.24 -33.51 -6.42
N LEU A 28 -7.14 -32.82 -6.76
CA LEU A 28 -7.03 -32.04 -8.00
C LEU A 28 -6.99 -32.90 -9.27
N THR A 29 -6.53 -34.16 -9.16
CA THR A 29 -6.38 -35.10 -10.28
C THR A 29 -7.57 -36.02 -10.46
N VAL A 30 -8.34 -36.25 -9.40
CA VAL A 30 -9.56 -37.07 -9.45
C VAL A 30 -10.63 -36.38 -10.31
N ASN A 31 -11.28 -37.15 -11.19
CA ASN A 31 -12.49 -36.72 -11.88
C ASN A 31 -13.72 -37.20 -11.09
N PRO A 32 -14.47 -36.29 -10.42
CA PRO A 32 -15.64 -36.67 -9.62
C PRO A 32 -16.74 -37.33 -10.47
N ARG A 33 -16.77 -37.08 -11.79
CA ARG A 33 -17.74 -37.69 -12.71
C ARG A 33 -17.44 -39.16 -13.04
N LEU A 34 -16.22 -39.64 -12.76
CA LEU A 34 -15.76 -41.00 -13.07
C LEU A 34 -15.71 -41.91 -11.81
N GLY A 35 -16.36 -41.51 -10.71
CA GLY A 35 -16.47 -42.34 -9.50
C GLY A 35 -15.23 -42.36 -8.59
N GLY A 36 -14.23 -41.51 -8.84
CA GLY A 36 -13.14 -41.31 -7.89
C GLY A 36 -13.61 -40.47 -6.70
N GLY A 37 -13.41 -40.99 -5.48
CA GLY A 37 -13.80 -40.29 -4.26
C GLY A 37 -12.85 -39.14 -3.94
N ILE A 38 -13.42 -37.97 -3.62
CA ILE A 38 -12.69 -36.89 -2.95
C ILE A 38 -12.29 -37.40 -1.55
N ARG A 39 -11.02 -37.19 -1.17
CA ARG A 39 -10.52 -37.55 0.16
C ARG A 39 -10.65 -36.37 1.11
N GLY A 40 -11.16 -36.65 2.31
CA GLY A 40 -11.31 -35.66 3.39
C GLY A 40 -12.51 -34.74 3.24
N ASP A 41 -12.82 -34.02 4.32
CA ASP A 41 -13.93 -33.05 4.37
C ASP A 41 -13.57 -31.70 3.70
N GLU A 42 -12.27 -31.44 3.53
CA GLU A 42 -11.72 -30.22 2.94
C GLU A 42 -10.71 -30.56 1.84
N ILE A 43 -10.86 -29.93 0.67
CA ILE A 43 -9.99 -30.22 -0.49
C ILE A 43 -8.63 -29.54 -0.32
N TRP A 44 -8.64 -28.31 0.20
CA TRP A 44 -7.46 -27.53 0.55
C TRP A 44 -7.55 -27.20 2.04
N SER A 45 -6.72 -27.85 2.85
CA SER A 45 -6.69 -27.59 4.29
C SER A 45 -6.08 -26.23 4.60
N GLU A 46 -6.31 -25.75 5.82
CA GLU A 46 -5.70 -24.53 6.33
C GLU A 46 -4.15 -24.61 6.36
N ASN A 47 -3.59 -25.75 6.77
CA ASN A 47 -2.13 -25.93 6.87
C ASN A 47 -1.46 -25.86 5.50
N VAL A 48 -2.04 -26.54 4.49
CA VAL A 48 -1.56 -26.45 3.10
C VAL A 48 -1.56 -24.99 2.66
N MET A 49 -2.59 -24.23 3.01
CA MET A 49 -2.68 -22.84 2.60
C MET A 49 -1.66 -21.93 3.30
N LYS A 50 -1.43 -22.12 4.60
CA LYS A 50 -0.37 -21.41 5.35
C LYS A 50 1.00 -21.63 4.71
N VAL A 51 1.35 -22.87 4.37
CA VAL A 51 2.61 -23.22 3.69
C VAL A 51 2.71 -22.57 2.31
N VAL A 52 1.64 -22.64 1.50
CA VAL A 52 1.64 -22.05 0.15
C VAL A 52 1.87 -20.55 0.18
N LEU A 53 1.21 -19.83 1.10
CA LEU A 53 1.39 -18.38 1.23
C LEU A 53 2.77 -18.04 1.82
N ALA A 54 3.29 -18.82 2.77
CA ALA A 54 4.63 -18.64 3.31
C ALA A 54 5.71 -18.84 2.23
N ARG A 55 5.63 -19.92 1.43
CA ARG A 55 6.56 -20.13 0.31
C ARG A 55 6.51 -18.98 -0.67
N LYS A 56 5.33 -18.43 -0.92
CA LYS A 56 5.14 -17.30 -1.84
C LYS A 56 5.75 -16.01 -1.29
N GLU A 57 5.64 -15.74 0.00
CA GLU A 57 6.32 -14.61 0.66
C GLU A 57 7.84 -14.77 0.57
N ALA A 58 8.38 -15.94 0.95
CA ALA A 58 9.81 -16.25 0.87
C ALA A 58 10.35 -16.06 -0.55
N ARG A 59 9.63 -16.57 -1.57
CA ARG A 59 10.03 -16.43 -2.97
C ARG A 59 10.08 -14.98 -3.45
N ARG A 60 9.22 -14.09 -2.91
CA ARG A 60 9.28 -12.66 -3.25
C ARG A 60 10.52 -12.01 -2.68
N LYS A 61 10.91 -12.38 -1.46
CA LYS A 61 12.15 -11.93 -0.81
C LYS A 61 13.38 -12.43 -1.57
N GLU A 62 13.43 -13.73 -1.89
CA GLU A 62 14.50 -14.33 -2.71
C GLU A 62 14.71 -13.56 -4.02
N LYS A 63 13.62 -13.31 -4.76
CA LYS A 63 13.70 -12.56 -6.02
C LYS A 63 14.12 -11.12 -5.85
N ALA A 64 13.65 -10.45 -4.80
CA ALA A 64 14.04 -9.09 -4.49
C ALA A 64 15.56 -9.00 -4.26
N ILE A 65 16.12 -9.95 -3.50
CA ILE A 65 17.57 -10.07 -3.28
C ILE A 65 18.30 -10.33 -4.61
N GLU A 66 17.82 -11.27 -5.43
CA GLU A 66 18.43 -11.60 -6.73
C GLU A 66 18.42 -10.44 -7.75
N SER A 67 17.43 -9.55 -7.65
CA SER A 67 17.23 -8.44 -8.60
C SER A 67 17.58 -7.07 -8.04
N GLU A 68 18.02 -6.99 -6.79
CA GLU A 68 18.25 -5.72 -6.07
C GLU A 68 17.01 -4.79 -6.08
N GLU A 69 15.81 -5.39 -6.10
CA GLU A 69 14.53 -4.68 -6.13
C GLU A 69 13.80 -4.77 -4.79
N ILE A 70 12.89 -3.83 -4.54
CA ILE A 70 11.98 -3.89 -3.39
C ILE A 70 10.99 -5.06 -3.57
N PRO A 71 10.82 -5.94 -2.56
CA PRO A 71 9.89 -7.05 -2.65
C PRO A 71 8.44 -6.56 -2.69
N LEU A 72 7.59 -7.25 -3.43
CA LEU A 72 6.15 -7.02 -3.37
C LEU A 72 5.57 -7.41 -2.00
N PRO A 73 4.81 -6.54 -1.32
CA PRO A 73 4.27 -6.82 -0.01
C PRO A 73 3.33 -8.03 0.00
N LEU A 74 3.42 -8.83 1.06
CA LEU A 74 2.50 -9.92 1.34
C LEU A 74 2.24 -10.03 2.85
N ASN A 75 1.43 -9.10 3.37
CA ASN A 75 0.86 -9.23 4.70
C ASN A 75 -0.42 -10.04 4.58
N TYR A 76 -0.52 -11.16 5.28
CA TYR A 76 -1.67 -12.05 5.15
C TYR A 76 -2.05 -12.72 6.46
N MET A 77 -3.34 -13.02 6.55
CA MET A 77 -3.98 -13.89 7.54
C MET A 77 -4.62 -15.06 6.82
N VAL A 78 -4.50 -16.26 7.37
CA VAL A 78 -5.22 -17.45 6.93
C VAL A 78 -6.15 -17.84 8.06
N CYS A 79 -7.47 -17.82 7.82
CA CYS A 79 -8.43 -18.16 8.86
C CYS A 79 -9.53 -19.07 8.35
N LYS A 80 -9.97 -19.97 9.23
CA LYS A 80 -11.16 -20.79 9.04
C LYS A 80 -12.34 -20.11 9.72
N PHE A 81 -13.40 -19.86 8.96
CA PHE A 81 -14.59 -19.18 9.44
C PHE A 81 -15.82 -20.09 9.37
N LYS A 82 -16.43 -20.31 10.53
CA LYS A 82 -17.70 -21.03 10.68
C LYS A 82 -18.83 -20.01 10.68
N LEU A 83 -19.71 -20.10 9.69
CA LEU A 83 -20.89 -19.23 9.63
C LEU A 83 -21.82 -19.49 10.83
N PRO A 84 -22.43 -18.44 11.39
CA PRO A 84 -23.46 -18.61 12.41
C PRO A 84 -24.69 -19.30 11.81
N GLU A 85 -25.39 -20.08 12.62
CA GLU A 85 -26.63 -20.78 12.20
C GLU A 85 -27.74 -19.79 11.82
N ASN A 86 -27.78 -18.64 12.50
CA ASN A 86 -28.67 -17.54 12.16
C ASN A 86 -27.97 -16.56 11.22
N VAL A 87 -28.47 -16.44 9.99
CA VAL A 87 -27.92 -15.58 8.92
C VAL A 87 -27.94 -14.08 9.26
N ARG A 88 -28.71 -13.67 10.28
CA ARG A 88 -28.73 -12.28 10.78
C ARG A 88 -27.77 -12.05 11.96
N ASN A 89 -27.07 -13.08 12.41
CA ASN A 89 -26.06 -12.93 13.45
C ASN A 89 -24.76 -12.43 12.81
N TYR A 90 -24.33 -11.23 13.18
CA TYR A 90 -23.07 -10.63 12.75
C TYR A 90 -21.95 -10.74 13.80
N SER A 91 -22.15 -11.57 14.82
CA SER A 91 -21.17 -11.82 15.87
C SER A 91 -19.94 -12.55 15.35
N LEU A 92 -18.78 -12.19 15.93
CA LEU A 92 -17.52 -12.91 15.79
C LEU A 92 -17.30 -13.93 16.93
N GLU A 93 -18.33 -14.22 17.71
CA GLU A 93 -18.29 -15.26 18.74
C GLU A 93 -17.86 -16.61 18.13
N GLY A 94 -16.80 -17.19 18.69
CA GLY A 94 -16.15 -18.39 18.16
C GLY A 94 -15.04 -18.14 17.13
N HIS A 95 -14.74 -16.89 16.78
CA HIS A 95 -13.68 -16.48 15.84
C HIS A 95 -12.69 -15.51 16.49
N GLN A 96 -12.03 -15.96 17.57
CA GLN A 96 -11.21 -15.12 18.44
C GLN A 96 -10.09 -14.37 17.70
N GLU A 97 -9.35 -15.02 16.80
CA GLU A 97 -8.25 -14.37 16.06
C GLU A 97 -8.75 -13.17 15.22
N LEU A 98 -9.90 -13.31 14.55
CA LEU A 98 -10.48 -12.23 13.75
C LEU A 98 -11.05 -11.11 14.63
N ALA A 99 -11.68 -11.46 15.76
CA ALA A 99 -12.18 -10.49 16.72
C ALA A 99 -11.02 -9.65 17.31
N GLU A 100 -9.96 -10.31 17.76
CA GLU A 100 -8.76 -9.64 18.29
C GLU A 100 -8.06 -8.78 17.24
N PHE A 101 -8.06 -9.20 15.98
CA PHE A 101 -7.49 -8.42 14.90
C PHE A 101 -8.31 -7.14 14.63
N ILE A 102 -9.64 -7.24 14.64
CA ILE A 102 -10.53 -6.07 14.47
C ILE A 102 -10.38 -5.11 15.67
N ASP A 103 -10.30 -5.63 16.89
CA ASP A 103 -10.03 -4.81 18.08
C ASP A 103 -8.66 -4.12 18.02
N PHE A 104 -7.63 -4.83 17.54
CA PHE A 104 -6.32 -4.22 17.28
C PHE A 104 -6.42 -3.05 16.29
N LEU A 105 -7.10 -3.25 15.15
CA LEU A 105 -7.31 -2.19 14.17
C LEU A 105 -8.08 -1.02 14.78
N LYS A 106 -9.15 -1.27 15.52
CA LYS A 106 -9.96 -0.25 16.18
C LYS A 106 -9.13 0.66 17.08
N ASN A 107 -8.18 0.08 17.80
CA ASN A 107 -7.34 0.81 18.75
C ASN A 107 -6.14 1.50 18.09
N ASN A 108 -5.71 1.07 16.90
CA ASN A 108 -4.41 1.48 16.34
C ASN A 108 -4.45 1.97 14.88
N ILE A 109 -5.61 2.04 14.22
CA ILE A 109 -5.68 2.38 12.78
C ILE A 109 -4.99 3.69 12.43
N GLN A 110 -5.05 4.70 13.30
CA GLN A 110 -4.42 6.01 13.09
C GLN A 110 -2.89 5.96 13.16
N LYS A 111 -2.33 4.89 13.74
CA LYS A 111 -0.89 4.65 13.85
C LYS A 111 -0.36 3.73 12.76
N LEU A 112 -1.24 3.13 11.96
CA LEU A 112 -0.84 2.31 10.83
C LEU A 112 -0.62 3.19 9.59
N PRO A 113 0.45 2.96 8.82
CA PRO A 113 0.73 3.82 7.68
C PRO A 113 -0.32 3.67 6.58
N VAL A 114 -0.70 4.80 6.00
CA VAL A 114 -1.61 4.84 4.85
C VAL A 114 -1.01 4.08 3.66
N GLY A 115 -1.88 3.39 2.93
CA GLY A 115 -1.49 2.49 1.85
C GLY A 115 -1.00 1.12 2.31
N LEU A 116 -0.87 0.86 3.62
CA LEU A 116 -0.52 -0.47 4.14
C LEU A 116 -1.58 -1.49 3.70
N ARG A 117 -1.14 -2.51 2.98
CA ARG A 117 -2.03 -3.55 2.43
C ARG A 117 -1.87 -4.84 3.21
N PHE A 118 -3.00 -5.49 3.49
CA PHE A 118 -3.05 -6.82 4.07
C PHE A 118 -4.21 -7.64 3.51
N GLN A 119 -4.02 -8.96 3.45
CA GLN A 119 -4.89 -9.87 2.74
C GLN A 119 -5.41 -10.98 3.66
N MET A 120 -6.63 -11.43 3.44
CA MET A 120 -7.21 -12.56 4.16
C MET A 120 -7.51 -13.69 3.17
N ALA A 121 -6.98 -14.87 3.46
CA ALA A 121 -7.43 -16.12 2.87
C ALA A 121 -8.41 -16.77 3.85
N VAL A 122 -9.67 -16.93 3.44
CA VAL A 122 -10.73 -17.35 4.35
C VAL A 122 -11.36 -18.65 3.88
N LEU A 123 -11.27 -19.68 4.71
CA LEU A 123 -11.92 -20.96 4.50
C LEU A 123 -13.30 -20.96 5.16
N VAL A 124 -14.35 -20.94 4.35
CA VAL A 124 -15.75 -20.89 4.80
C VAL A 124 -16.55 -22.04 4.22
N GLY A 125 -16.91 -22.99 5.08
CA GLY A 125 -17.74 -24.14 4.72
C GLY A 125 -17.19 -24.97 3.55
N GLY A 126 -15.87 -25.20 3.54
CA GLY A 126 -15.14 -25.98 2.51
C GLY A 126 -14.68 -25.16 1.28
N HIS A 127 -14.97 -23.86 1.23
CA HIS A 127 -14.63 -22.98 0.12
C HIS A 127 -13.66 -21.87 0.53
N TRP A 128 -12.67 -21.58 -0.31
CA TRP A 128 -11.71 -20.50 -0.08
C TRP A 128 -12.12 -19.23 -0.81
N THR A 129 -12.17 -18.11 -0.08
CA THR A 129 -12.39 -16.77 -0.62
C THR A 129 -11.27 -15.82 -0.20
N VAL A 130 -11.12 -14.69 -0.90
CA VAL A 130 -10.10 -13.67 -0.58
C VAL A 130 -10.73 -12.34 -0.20
N VAL A 131 -10.09 -11.66 0.75
CA VAL A 131 -10.36 -10.25 1.06
C VAL A 131 -9.04 -9.49 0.98
N ASP A 132 -8.96 -8.50 0.10
CA ASP A 132 -7.85 -7.54 0.04
C ASP A 132 -8.26 -6.32 0.87
N ASN A 133 -7.37 -5.80 1.70
CA ASN A 133 -7.61 -4.65 2.55
C ASN A 133 -6.48 -3.63 2.40
N MET A 134 -6.81 -2.37 2.62
CA MET A 134 -5.87 -1.27 2.59
C MET A 134 -6.22 -0.22 3.63
N VAL A 135 -5.22 0.19 4.41
CA VAL A 135 -5.31 1.33 5.31
C VAL A 135 -5.37 2.62 4.51
N THR A 136 -6.31 3.49 4.85
CA THR A 136 -6.55 4.80 4.26
C THR A 136 -6.65 5.85 5.35
N THR A 137 -6.55 7.13 4.99
CA THR A 137 -6.76 8.27 5.92
C THR A 137 -8.13 8.27 6.61
N LYS A 138 -9.12 7.53 6.10
CA LYS A 138 -10.49 7.43 6.65
C LYS A 138 -10.81 6.07 7.30
N GLY A 139 -9.85 5.14 7.36
CA GLY A 139 -10.06 3.77 7.84
C GLY A 139 -9.64 2.72 6.81
N ILE A 140 -10.37 1.60 6.74
CA ILE A 140 -10.08 0.45 5.88
C ILE A 140 -10.95 0.47 4.63
N SER A 141 -10.30 0.37 3.47
CA SER A 141 -10.95 -0.03 2.22
C SER A 141 -10.81 -1.54 2.04
N SER A 142 -11.91 -2.22 1.70
CA SER A 142 -11.94 -3.69 1.62
C SER A 142 -12.54 -4.20 0.30
N PHE A 143 -11.96 -5.25 -0.27
CA PHE A 143 -12.45 -5.87 -1.50
C PHE A 143 -12.50 -7.40 -1.38
N ASN A 144 -13.70 -7.97 -1.47
CA ASN A 144 -13.88 -9.41 -1.60
C ASN A 144 -13.92 -9.84 -3.06
N LEU A 145 -13.00 -10.75 -3.42
CA LEU A 145 -12.96 -11.39 -4.72
C LEU A 145 -13.23 -12.88 -4.55
N ASP A 146 -14.45 -13.30 -4.87
CA ASP A 146 -14.83 -14.70 -4.82
C ASP A 146 -14.92 -15.31 -6.22
N SER A 147 -14.18 -16.38 -6.48
CA SER A 147 -14.11 -17.01 -7.79
C SER A 147 -15.41 -17.73 -8.19
N VAL A 148 -16.22 -18.15 -7.22
CA VAL A 148 -17.47 -18.93 -7.41
C VAL A 148 -18.73 -18.06 -7.23
N MET A 149 -18.58 -16.89 -6.59
CA MET A 149 -19.66 -16.09 -6.03
C MET A 149 -20.52 -16.87 -5.03
N ASP A 150 -19.85 -17.56 -4.10
CA ASP A 150 -20.50 -18.36 -3.08
C ASP A 150 -21.28 -17.47 -2.09
N SER A 151 -22.50 -17.90 -1.76
CA SER A 151 -23.33 -17.27 -0.73
C SER A 151 -22.66 -17.22 0.64
N LYS A 152 -21.89 -18.25 1.00
CA LYS A 152 -21.17 -18.39 2.26
C LYS A 152 -20.01 -17.39 2.37
N ALA A 153 -19.24 -17.25 1.30
CA ALA A 153 -18.17 -16.25 1.19
C ALA A 153 -18.72 -14.83 1.35
N TYR A 154 -19.85 -14.56 0.71
CA TYR A 154 -20.53 -13.28 0.87
C TYR A 154 -21.06 -13.05 2.29
N GLN A 155 -21.68 -14.06 2.91
CA GLN A 155 -22.14 -13.94 4.30
C GLN A 155 -20.98 -13.62 5.24
N PHE A 156 -19.85 -14.31 5.11
CA PHE A 156 -18.62 -13.96 5.82
C PHE A 156 -18.21 -12.50 5.57
N PHE A 157 -18.18 -12.07 4.31
CA PHE A 157 -17.77 -10.71 3.98
C PHE A 157 -18.72 -9.66 4.60
N MET A 158 -20.03 -9.90 4.61
CA MET A 158 -20.98 -9.00 5.27
C MET A 158 -20.79 -8.97 6.79
N ILE A 159 -20.48 -10.10 7.43
CA ILE A 159 -20.12 -10.14 8.86
C ILE A 159 -18.86 -9.31 9.12
N TYR A 160 -17.82 -9.51 8.31
CA TYR A 160 -16.58 -8.75 8.40
C TYR A 160 -16.81 -7.23 8.23
N LEU A 161 -17.54 -6.81 7.20
CA LEU A 161 -17.86 -5.40 6.96
C LEU A 161 -18.70 -4.77 8.08
N THR A 162 -19.66 -5.52 8.63
CA THR A 162 -20.48 -5.04 9.75
C THR A 162 -19.61 -4.76 10.97
N ASN A 163 -18.68 -5.66 11.30
CA ASN A 163 -17.78 -5.45 12.43
C ASN A 163 -16.80 -4.29 12.19
N LEU A 164 -16.30 -4.10 10.95
CA LEU A 164 -15.52 -2.89 10.61
C LEU A 164 -16.35 -1.62 10.74
N GLN A 165 -17.62 -1.65 10.33
CA GLN A 165 -18.52 -0.50 10.43
C GLN A 165 -18.84 -0.15 11.88
N GLU A 166 -19.15 -1.14 12.72
CA GLU A 166 -19.40 -0.98 14.16
C GLU A 166 -18.15 -0.49 14.90
N ALA A 167 -16.96 -0.86 14.45
CA ALA A 167 -15.69 -0.35 14.95
C ALA A 167 -15.31 1.04 14.40
N HIS A 168 -16.16 1.66 13.56
CA HIS A 168 -15.87 2.92 12.85
C HIS A 168 -14.60 2.87 11.97
N LEU A 169 -14.27 1.69 11.46
CA LEU A 169 -13.12 1.44 10.61
C LEU A 169 -13.46 1.43 9.12
N LEU A 170 -14.71 1.22 8.73
CA LEU A 170 -15.06 1.03 7.31
C LEU A 170 -15.06 2.35 6.51
N ASN A 171 -14.13 2.50 5.57
CA ASN A 171 -14.12 3.61 4.61
C ASN A 171 -14.92 3.25 3.34
N ALA A 172 -14.49 2.22 2.62
CA ALA A 172 -15.16 1.75 1.42
C ALA A 172 -15.14 0.22 1.32
N SER A 173 -16.14 -0.38 0.66
CA SER A 173 -16.07 -1.80 0.34
C SER A 173 -16.65 -2.19 -1.00
N TYR A 174 -16.05 -3.22 -1.57
CA TYR A 174 -16.37 -3.75 -2.88
C TYR A 174 -16.50 -5.27 -2.83
N ALA A 175 -17.42 -5.84 -3.61
CA ALA A 175 -17.60 -7.28 -3.73
C ALA A 175 -17.76 -7.67 -5.21
N TYR A 176 -16.90 -8.56 -5.71
CA TYR A 176 -17.12 -9.18 -7.01
C TYR A 176 -18.23 -10.24 -6.88
N ARG A 177 -19.48 -9.82 -7.14
CA ARG A 177 -20.68 -10.61 -6.90
C ARG A 177 -21.82 -10.11 -7.76
N VAL A 178 -22.55 -11.05 -8.37
CA VAL A 178 -23.90 -10.82 -8.89
C VAL A 178 -24.92 -11.56 -8.05
N SER A 179 -26.01 -10.88 -7.67
CA SER A 179 -27.12 -11.51 -6.96
C SER A 179 -28.06 -12.15 -7.99
N VAL A 180 -27.97 -13.47 -8.13
CA VAL A 180 -28.83 -14.22 -9.04
C VAL A 180 -29.64 -15.23 -8.22
N PRO A 181 -30.99 -15.16 -8.22
CA PRO A 181 -31.83 -16.15 -7.56
C PRO A 181 -31.54 -17.55 -8.09
N GLN A 182 -31.30 -18.50 -7.19
CA GLN A 182 -31.06 -19.90 -7.52
C GLN A 182 -31.65 -20.78 -6.41
N GLY A 183 -32.57 -21.68 -6.76
CA GLY A 183 -33.07 -22.72 -5.86
C GLY A 183 -32.00 -23.79 -5.56
N PRO A 184 -32.12 -24.53 -4.45
CA PRO A 184 -31.08 -25.47 -3.97
C PRO A 184 -30.75 -26.62 -4.94
N PHE A 185 -31.66 -26.95 -5.85
CA PHE A 185 -31.49 -28.00 -6.86
C PHE A 185 -31.53 -27.45 -8.29
N GLU A 186 -31.61 -26.13 -8.46
CA GLU A 186 -31.66 -25.51 -9.77
C GLU A 186 -30.28 -25.46 -10.40
N LYS A 187 -30.24 -25.66 -11.73
CA LYS A 187 -29.02 -25.42 -12.50
C LYS A 187 -28.57 -23.98 -12.27
N THR A 188 -27.26 -23.79 -12.15
CA THR A 188 -26.66 -22.46 -12.02
C THR A 188 -27.13 -21.55 -13.15
N PRO A 189 -27.79 -20.41 -12.85
CA PRO A 189 -28.34 -19.54 -13.89
C PRO A 189 -27.25 -19.02 -14.84
N LYS A 190 -27.61 -18.83 -16.13
CA LYS A 190 -26.67 -18.33 -17.16
C LYS A 190 -26.02 -17.00 -16.80
N GLU A 191 -26.73 -16.15 -16.06
CA GLU A 191 -26.18 -14.89 -15.57
C GLU A 191 -25.07 -15.10 -14.54
N LYS A 192 -25.24 -16.03 -13.61
CA LYS A 192 -24.18 -16.38 -12.64
C LYS A 192 -22.99 -17.02 -13.37
N LEU A 193 -23.24 -17.94 -14.31
CA LEU A 193 -22.20 -18.55 -15.14
C LEU A 193 -21.37 -17.53 -15.93
N ALA A 194 -21.99 -16.44 -16.38
CA ALA A 194 -21.33 -15.35 -17.10
C ALA A 194 -20.41 -14.46 -16.23
N ASN A 195 -20.43 -14.66 -14.91
CA ASN A 195 -19.64 -13.92 -13.93
C ASN A 195 -18.73 -14.83 -13.09
N MET A 196 -19.05 -16.11 -13.01
CA MET A 196 -18.31 -17.10 -12.24
C MET A 196 -16.96 -17.44 -12.89
N ILE A 197 -15.86 -17.28 -12.14
CA ILE A 197 -14.50 -17.51 -12.62
C ILE A 197 -14.14 -19.00 -12.51
N GLN A 198 -14.52 -19.65 -11.40
CA GLN A 198 -14.29 -21.06 -11.13
C GLN A 198 -15.59 -21.86 -11.24
N SER A 199 -15.52 -23.01 -11.90
CA SER A 199 -16.68 -23.90 -12.08
C SER A 199 -16.53 -25.26 -11.44
N ASP A 200 -15.31 -25.68 -11.16
CA ASP A 200 -15.06 -26.95 -10.47
C ASP A 200 -15.14 -26.81 -8.94
N TRP A 201 -15.16 -27.95 -8.27
CA TRP A 201 -15.34 -28.05 -6.82
C TRP A 201 -14.00 -28.09 -6.08
N VAL A 202 -12.88 -28.20 -6.79
CA VAL A 202 -11.57 -28.58 -6.22
C VAL A 202 -10.52 -27.48 -6.32
N SER A 203 -10.72 -26.46 -7.16
CA SER A 203 -9.69 -25.47 -7.51
C SER A 203 -9.76 -24.18 -6.68
N CYS A 204 -10.64 -24.08 -5.67
CA CYS A 204 -10.82 -22.85 -4.87
C CYS A 204 -9.50 -22.34 -4.27
N GLY A 205 -8.64 -23.23 -3.76
CA GLY A 205 -7.31 -22.84 -3.29
C GLY A 205 -6.39 -22.29 -4.39
N ILE A 206 -6.50 -22.77 -5.63
CA ILE A 206 -5.70 -22.28 -6.78
C ILE A 206 -6.09 -20.84 -7.10
N PHE A 207 -7.40 -20.58 -7.20
CA PHE A 207 -7.93 -19.24 -7.50
C PHE A 207 -7.62 -18.26 -6.37
N MET A 208 -7.79 -18.69 -5.12
CA MET A 208 -7.42 -17.91 -3.94
C MET A 208 -5.96 -17.43 -4.04
N VAL A 209 -5.00 -18.35 -4.24
CA VAL A 209 -3.58 -18.02 -4.36
C VAL A 209 -3.29 -17.14 -5.58
N ASP A 210 -3.94 -17.41 -6.72
CA ASP A 210 -3.79 -16.64 -7.95
C ASP A 210 -4.27 -15.19 -7.77
N HIS A 211 -5.45 -15.02 -7.19
CA HIS A 211 -6.12 -13.76 -6.92
C HIS A 211 -5.34 -12.95 -5.90
N LEU A 212 -4.94 -13.50 -4.75
CA LEU A 212 -4.07 -12.79 -3.81
C LEU A 212 -2.78 -12.31 -4.48
N SER A 213 -2.20 -13.13 -5.37
CA SER A 213 -1.00 -12.72 -6.11
C SER A 213 -1.23 -11.55 -7.07
N PHE A 214 -2.43 -11.49 -7.66
CA PHE A 214 -2.82 -10.42 -8.57
C PHE A 214 -3.13 -9.14 -7.79
N LEU A 215 -3.95 -9.24 -6.75
CA LEU A 215 -4.36 -8.09 -5.93
C LEU A 215 -3.14 -7.42 -5.26
N SER A 216 -2.14 -8.19 -4.84
CA SER A 216 -0.93 -7.65 -4.20
C SER A 216 0.01 -6.88 -5.14
N ARG A 217 -0.24 -6.82 -6.45
CA ARG A 217 0.61 -6.13 -7.44
C ARG A 217 -0.16 -5.12 -8.29
N THR A 218 -1.42 -4.90 -7.97
CA THR A 218 -2.33 -4.06 -8.74
C THR A 218 -2.98 -3.07 -7.78
N ASP A 219 -3.13 -1.81 -8.19
CA ASP A 219 -3.71 -0.76 -7.36
C ASP A 219 -5.24 -0.84 -7.39
N VAL A 220 -5.74 -1.93 -6.80
CA VAL A 220 -7.13 -2.37 -6.93
C VAL A 220 -8.10 -1.29 -6.46
N PHE A 221 -7.80 -0.65 -5.34
CA PHE A 221 -8.68 0.35 -4.74
C PHE A 221 -8.72 1.64 -5.54
N HIS A 222 -7.60 2.09 -6.12
CA HIS A 222 -7.62 3.22 -7.04
C HIS A 222 -8.50 2.94 -8.27
N HIS A 223 -8.35 1.76 -8.87
CA HIS A 223 -9.12 1.38 -10.07
C HIS A 223 -10.62 1.23 -9.77
N LEU A 224 -10.98 0.63 -8.63
CA LEU A 224 -12.38 0.50 -8.20
C LEU A 224 -12.99 1.86 -7.86
N LYS A 225 -12.30 2.69 -7.06
CA LYS A 225 -12.72 4.06 -6.74
C LYS A 225 -12.96 4.89 -7.99
N SER A 226 -12.04 4.84 -8.95
CA SER A 226 -12.15 5.61 -10.19
C SER A 226 -13.29 5.14 -11.10
N SER A 227 -13.63 3.84 -11.04
CA SER A 227 -14.65 3.25 -11.91
C SER A 227 -16.05 3.29 -11.30
N MET A 228 -16.15 3.18 -9.98
CA MET A 228 -17.42 2.94 -9.28
C MET A 228 -17.69 3.91 -8.12
N GLY A 229 -16.72 4.75 -7.76
CA GLY A 229 -16.79 5.67 -6.62
C GLY A 229 -16.50 5.00 -5.27
N GLU A 230 -16.47 5.80 -4.20
CA GLU A 230 -16.33 5.31 -2.82
C GLU A 230 -17.71 5.15 -2.18
N SER A 231 -17.99 3.98 -1.61
CA SER A 231 -19.20 3.70 -0.82
C SER A 231 -18.90 2.62 0.22
N GLN A 232 -19.66 2.63 1.31
CA GLN A 232 -19.58 1.62 2.36
C GLN A 232 -19.86 0.20 1.84
N TYR A 233 -20.60 0.05 0.74
CA TYR A 233 -20.75 -1.23 0.05
C TYR A 233 -21.11 -1.06 -1.43
N GLN A 234 -20.38 -1.75 -2.30
CA GLN A 234 -20.69 -1.91 -3.72
C GLN A 234 -20.49 -3.35 -4.19
N ALA A 235 -21.51 -3.93 -4.82
CA ALA A 235 -21.40 -5.22 -5.50
C ALA A 235 -21.36 -5.01 -7.02
N PHE A 236 -20.53 -5.79 -7.71
CA PHE A 236 -20.38 -5.65 -9.15
C PHE A 236 -20.07 -6.96 -9.87
N GLY A 237 -20.44 -6.99 -11.15
CA GLY A 237 -20.23 -8.15 -12.02
C GLY A 237 -19.06 -7.96 -12.97
N ARG A 238 -18.85 -8.97 -13.84
CA ARG A 238 -17.83 -9.00 -14.88
C ARG A 238 -17.89 -7.77 -15.80
N ALA A 239 -19.08 -7.22 -16.06
CA ALA A 239 -19.22 -6.07 -16.96
C ALA A 239 -18.57 -4.80 -16.41
N ASP A 240 -18.54 -4.66 -15.08
CA ASP A 240 -18.10 -3.47 -14.38
C ASP A 240 -16.62 -3.52 -13.99
N VAL A 241 -15.99 -4.70 -14.09
CA VAL A 241 -14.55 -4.89 -13.82
C VAL A 241 -13.73 -3.99 -14.76
N PRO A 242 -12.96 -3.02 -14.25
CA PRO A 242 -12.16 -2.14 -15.09
C PRO A 242 -11.07 -2.93 -15.83
N PRO A 243 -10.59 -2.44 -16.99
CA PRO A 243 -9.58 -3.16 -17.78
C PRO A 243 -8.31 -3.51 -17.00
N SER A 244 -7.86 -2.64 -16.10
CA SER A 244 -6.71 -2.86 -15.21
C SER A 244 -6.89 -4.08 -14.28
N LEU A 245 -8.14 -4.41 -13.94
CA LEU A 245 -8.48 -5.54 -13.07
C LEU A 245 -8.86 -6.82 -13.82
N ALA A 246 -8.88 -6.79 -15.16
CA ALA A 246 -9.28 -7.95 -15.97
C ALA A 246 -8.38 -9.17 -15.78
N GLY A 247 -7.17 -9.01 -15.21
CA GLY A 247 -6.26 -10.10 -14.87
C GLY A 247 -6.86 -11.19 -13.97
N ILE A 248 -7.92 -10.89 -13.21
CA ILE A 248 -8.65 -11.88 -12.39
C ILE A 248 -9.26 -13.02 -13.22
N PHE A 249 -9.50 -12.79 -14.53
CA PHE A 249 -10.13 -13.76 -15.44
C PHE A 249 -9.14 -14.68 -16.16
N ARG A 250 -7.83 -14.54 -15.93
CA ARG A 250 -6.81 -15.26 -16.72
C ARG A 250 -6.85 -16.79 -16.59
N LEU A 251 -7.46 -17.30 -15.52
CA LEU A 251 -7.67 -18.72 -15.25
C LEU A 251 -9.14 -19.12 -15.30
N ALA A 252 -10.03 -18.27 -15.84
CA ALA A 252 -11.45 -18.54 -15.83
C ALA A 252 -11.78 -19.89 -16.49
N GLN A 253 -12.71 -20.62 -15.88
CA GLN A 253 -13.15 -21.96 -16.28
C GLN A 253 -14.46 -21.96 -17.10
N MET A 254 -15.19 -20.85 -17.09
CA MET A 254 -16.50 -20.74 -17.74
C MET A 254 -16.39 -20.13 -19.15
N GLU A 255 -16.84 -20.86 -20.16
CA GLU A 255 -16.96 -20.36 -21.54
C GLU A 255 -17.91 -19.15 -21.61
N GLU A 256 -19.02 -19.18 -20.86
CA GLU A 256 -19.97 -18.07 -20.77
C GLU A 256 -19.35 -16.77 -20.24
N LEU A 257 -18.43 -16.87 -19.27
CA LEU A 257 -17.70 -15.70 -18.78
C LEU A 257 -16.77 -15.19 -19.88
N ILE A 258 -15.96 -16.09 -20.45
CA ILE A 258 -14.88 -15.75 -21.37
C ILE A 258 -15.44 -15.13 -22.65
N SER A 259 -16.48 -15.72 -23.23
CA SER A 259 -17.19 -15.19 -24.41
C SER A 259 -17.75 -13.78 -24.19
N LYS A 260 -18.11 -13.43 -22.94
CA LYS A 260 -18.67 -12.12 -22.57
C LYS A 260 -17.64 -11.07 -22.13
N ILE A 261 -16.34 -11.42 -22.03
CA ILE A 261 -15.29 -10.44 -21.72
C ILE A 261 -15.26 -9.38 -22.82
N SER A 262 -15.35 -8.11 -22.43
CA SER A 262 -15.41 -6.98 -23.37
C SER A 262 -14.12 -6.79 -24.15
N LYS A 263 -14.16 -6.05 -25.26
CA LYS A 263 -12.97 -5.68 -26.04
C LYS A 263 -11.94 -4.93 -25.17
N LYS A 264 -12.41 -3.98 -24.34
CA LYS A 264 -11.54 -3.20 -23.43
C LYS A 264 -10.82 -4.09 -22.42
N GLN A 265 -11.53 -5.04 -21.82
CA GLN A 265 -10.93 -6.00 -20.89
C GLN A 265 -9.97 -6.98 -21.58
N SER A 266 -10.11 -7.20 -22.89
CA SER A 266 -9.30 -8.19 -23.62
C SER A 266 -7.92 -7.67 -24.05
N ILE A 267 -7.67 -6.35 -23.98
CA ILE A 267 -6.46 -5.70 -24.48
C ILE A 267 -5.29 -5.75 -23.47
N PRO A 268 -5.49 -5.45 -22.16
CA PRO A 268 -4.39 -5.39 -21.20
C PRO A 268 -3.67 -6.73 -21.06
N ALA A 269 -2.36 -6.66 -20.77
CA ALA A 269 -1.59 -7.83 -20.38
C ALA A 269 -2.08 -8.35 -19.02
N VAL A 270 -2.41 -9.65 -18.96
CA VAL A 270 -2.87 -10.33 -17.75
C VAL A 270 -1.83 -11.27 -17.14
N THR A 271 -0.66 -11.37 -17.78
CA THR A 271 0.51 -12.10 -17.27
C THR A 271 1.78 -11.27 -17.47
N ARG A 272 2.81 -11.53 -16.66
CA ARG A 272 4.14 -10.91 -16.81
C ARG A 272 4.81 -11.20 -18.16
N LYS A 273 4.38 -12.24 -18.88
CA LYS A 273 4.86 -12.58 -20.23
C LYS A 273 4.09 -11.85 -21.34
N GLY A 274 3.29 -10.83 -20.99
CA GLY A 274 2.53 -10.05 -21.97
C GLY A 274 1.28 -10.74 -22.53
N LYS A 275 0.93 -11.96 -22.10
CA LYS A 275 -0.32 -12.62 -22.55
C LYS A 275 -1.54 -11.78 -22.16
N THR A 276 -2.50 -11.68 -23.07
CA THR A 276 -3.78 -10.98 -22.90
C THR A 276 -4.94 -11.97 -22.70
N LEU A 277 -6.13 -11.49 -22.32
CA LEU A 277 -7.32 -12.36 -22.31
C LEU A 277 -7.79 -12.73 -23.72
N ALA A 278 -7.41 -11.98 -24.75
CA ALA A 278 -7.62 -12.40 -26.13
C ALA A 278 -6.81 -13.66 -26.47
N ASP A 279 -5.62 -13.81 -25.91
CA ASP A 279 -4.80 -15.02 -26.08
C ASP A 279 -5.37 -16.20 -25.29
N VAL A 280 -5.93 -15.93 -24.11
CA VAL A 280 -6.67 -16.94 -23.32
C VAL A 280 -7.89 -17.44 -24.10
N LYS A 281 -8.68 -16.54 -24.70
CA LYS A 281 -9.83 -16.87 -25.56
C LYS A 281 -9.45 -17.80 -26.72
N LYS A 282 -8.33 -17.55 -27.39
CA LYS A 282 -7.86 -18.36 -28.53
C LYS A 282 -7.42 -19.77 -28.15
N GLN A 283 -7.01 -19.99 -26.90
CA GLN A 283 -6.58 -21.30 -26.41
C GLN A 283 -7.77 -22.21 -26.08
N ILE A 284 -9.00 -21.70 -26.06
CA ILE A 284 -10.21 -22.48 -25.87
C ILE A 284 -10.59 -23.10 -27.21
N ASN A 285 -10.28 -24.39 -27.38
CA ASN A 285 -10.66 -25.15 -28.56
C ASN A 285 -12.14 -25.58 -28.45
N PRO A 286 -13.03 -25.16 -29.38
CA PRO A 286 -14.47 -25.50 -29.32
C PRO A 286 -14.76 -27.01 -29.30
N GLU A 287 -13.82 -27.84 -29.75
CA GLU A 287 -13.96 -29.29 -29.87
C GLU A 287 -13.50 -30.08 -28.62
N GLU A 288 -12.79 -29.45 -27.65
CA GLU A 288 -12.22 -30.10 -26.43
C GLU A 288 -12.64 -29.39 -25.12
N ASN A 289 -13.87 -28.87 -25.11
CA ASN A 289 -14.28 -27.63 -24.45
C ASN A 289 -14.33 -27.59 -22.90
N THR A 290 -14.01 -28.66 -22.16
CA THR A 290 -14.06 -28.63 -20.68
C THR A 290 -12.77 -29.12 -20.00
N GLU A 291 -12.01 -30.01 -20.64
CA GLU A 291 -10.78 -30.55 -20.05
C GLU A 291 -9.60 -29.57 -20.18
N TYR A 292 -9.50 -28.84 -21.29
CA TYR A 292 -8.38 -27.91 -21.53
C TYR A 292 -8.40 -26.68 -20.59
N ILE A 293 -9.57 -26.06 -20.38
CA ILE A 293 -9.67 -24.87 -19.51
C ILE A 293 -9.39 -25.24 -18.04
N THR A 294 -9.87 -26.41 -17.63
CA THR A 294 -9.59 -26.97 -16.30
C THR A 294 -8.11 -27.35 -16.15
N ALA A 295 -7.44 -27.80 -17.23
CA ALA A 295 -6.04 -28.17 -17.21
C ALA A 295 -5.10 -26.99 -16.88
N ASN A 296 -5.38 -25.77 -17.34
CA ASN A 296 -4.55 -24.61 -17.02
C ASN A 296 -4.56 -24.28 -15.51
N ALA A 297 -5.75 -24.30 -14.88
CA ALA A 297 -5.88 -24.11 -13.45
C ALA A 297 -5.19 -25.27 -12.69
N ARG A 298 -5.45 -26.52 -13.06
CA ARG A 298 -4.85 -27.71 -12.42
C ARG A 298 -3.33 -27.77 -12.55
N ASN A 299 -2.77 -27.44 -13.71
CA ASN A 299 -1.33 -27.36 -13.92
C ASN A 299 -0.67 -26.31 -13.02
N LYS A 300 -1.36 -25.18 -12.81
CA LYS A 300 -0.92 -24.19 -11.82
C LYS A 300 -1.01 -24.74 -10.40
N GLY A 301 -2.09 -25.45 -10.06
CA GLY A 301 -2.25 -26.12 -8.77
C GLY A 301 -1.14 -27.12 -8.48
N ALA A 302 -0.81 -28.00 -9.43
CA ALA A 302 0.28 -28.96 -9.31
C ALA A 302 1.61 -28.26 -9.01
N LYS A 303 1.93 -27.19 -9.76
CA LYS A 303 3.14 -26.40 -9.51
C LYS A 303 3.17 -25.75 -8.12
N ILE A 304 2.03 -25.23 -7.65
CA ILE A 304 1.91 -24.64 -6.31
C ILE A 304 2.20 -25.70 -5.24
N LEU A 305 1.60 -26.89 -5.36
CA LEU A 305 1.78 -27.98 -4.41
C LEU A 305 3.21 -28.54 -4.43
N ASP A 306 3.82 -28.67 -5.60
CA ASP A 306 5.21 -29.12 -5.73
C ASP A 306 6.19 -28.12 -5.11
N GLU A 307 5.93 -26.80 -5.24
CA GLU A 307 6.73 -25.77 -4.57
C GLU A 307 6.50 -25.77 -3.05
N ALA A 308 5.28 -26.05 -2.59
CA ALA A 308 4.94 -26.14 -1.17
C ALA A 308 5.59 -27.37 -0.50
N GLU A 309 5.51 -28.55 -1.13
CA GLU A 309 6.12 -29.78 -0.62
C GLU A 309 7.63 -29.63 -0.49
N LYS A 310 8.29 -29.11 -1.53
CA LYS A 310 9.73 -28.81 -1.49
C LYS A 310 10.10 -27.85 -0.38
N TYR A 311 9.24 -26.86 -0.12
CA TYR A 311 9.48 -25.89 0.95
C TYR A 311 9.42 -26.54 2.33
N VAL A 312 8.42 -27.39 2.58
CA VAL A 312 8.31 -28.17 3.84
C VAL A 312 9.54 -29.05 4.03
N ASP A 313 10.01 -29.70 2.97
CA ASP A 313 11.19 -30.56 3.01
C ASP A 313 12.48 -29.79 3.28
N SER A 314 12.64 -28.62 2.68
CA SER A 314 13.92 -27.87 2.72
C SER A 314 14.01 -26.85 3.85
N CYS A 315 12.90 -26.40 4.43
CA CYS A 315 12.93 -25.34 5.45
C CYS A 315 13.43 -25.84 6.81
N GLU A 316 14.17 -25.00 7.51
CA GLU A 316 14.61 -25.23 8.89
C GLU A 316 13.40 -25.30 9.84
N GLU A 317 13.57 -25.94 11.00
CA GLU A 317 12.47 -26.17 11.95
C GLU A 317 11.89 -24.86 12.50
N GLU A 318 12.74 -23.85 12.69
CA GLU A 318 12.34 -22.51 13.12
C GLU A 318 11.45 -21.83 12.07
N ILE A 319 11.85 -21.89 10.80
CA ILE A 319 11.07 -21.36 9.67
C ILE A 319 9.74 -22.09 9.57
N PHE A 320 9.75 -23.43 9.67
CA PHE A 320 8.54 -24.24 9.61
C PHE A 320 7.57 -23.88 10.75
N THR A 321 8.07 -23.78 11.99
CA THR A 321 7.29 -23.37 13.16
C THR A 321 6.67 -21.98 12.96
N ALA A 322 7.46 -21.03 12.43
CA ALA A 322 7.01 -19.66 12.17
C ALA A 322 5.86 -19.57 11.14
N ILE A 323 5.68 -20.57 10.25
CA ILE A 323 4.54 -20.61 9.32
C ILE A 323 3.22 -20.71 10.08
N PHE A 324 3.19 -21.46 11.18
CA PHE A 324 1.96 -21.79 11.92
C PHE A 324 1.71 -20.90 13.13
N SER A 325 2.76 -20.27 13.67
CA SER A 325 2.65 -19.27 14.75
C SER A 325 2.48 -17.83 14.25
N ARG A 326 2.49 -17.61 12.92
CA ARG A 326 2.33 -16.28 12.32
C ARG A 326 0.99 -15.65 12.71
N SER A 327 1.06 -14.43 13.24
CA SER A 327 -0.08 -13.56 13.52
C SER A 327 0.00 -12.30 12.65
N LEU A 328 -1.08 -11.97 11.94
CA LEU A 328 -1.15 -10.71 11.18
C LEU A 328 -1.14 -9.51 12.14
N LYS A 329 -1.84 -9.61 13.27
CA LYS A 329 -1.85 -8.60 14.32
C LYS A 329 -0.42 -8.27 14.76
N ASP A 330 0.36 -9.29 15.13
CA ASP A 330 1.72 -9.08 15.63
C ASP A 330 2.63 -8.45 14.57
N LYS A 331 2.48 -8.87 13.30
CA LYS A 331 3.21 -8.27 12.18
C LYS A 331 2.87 -6.78 12.01
N LEU A 332 1.61 -6.38 12.21
CA LEU A 332 1.18 -4.98 12.07
C LEU A 332 1.47 -4.14 13.33
N SER A 333 1.56 -4.75 14.51
CA SER A 333 1.87 -4.05 15.77
C SER A 333 3.22 -3.33 15.74
N VAL A 334 4.20 -3.84 14.97
CA VAL A 334 5.52 -3.20 14.86
C VAL A 334 5.44 -1.78 14.29
N TYR A 335 4.48 -1.50 13.39
CA TYR A 335 4.24 -0.14 12.90
C TYR A 335 3.73 0.81 13.99
N VAL A 336 2.96 0.29 14.93
CA VAL A 336 2.42 1.06 16.07
C VAL A 336 3.54 1.50 17.00
N GLU A 337 4.53 0.63 17.20
CA GLU A 337 5.72 0.88 18.02
C GLU A 337 6.63 1.95 17.41
N HIS A 338 6.71 2.00 16.08
CA HIS A 338 7.55 2.95 15.33
C HIS A 338 6.77 4.16 14.80
N TYR A 339 5.57 4.42 15.35
CA TYR A 339 4.73 5.50 14.88
C TYR A 339 5.36 6.88 15.13
N SER A 340 5.58 7.61 14.05
CA SER A 340 5.79 9.06 14.05
C SER A 340 4.73 9.74 13.19
N GLN A 341 4.12 10.80 13.72
CA GLN A 341 3.13 11.57 12.98
C GLN A 341 3.74 12.21 11.73
N ALA A 342 4.89 12.89 11.87
CA ALA A 342 5.54 13.58 10.76
C ALA A 342 5.92 12.62 9.61
N VAL A 343 6.39 11.41 9.94
CA VAL A 343 6.72 10.38 8.94
C VAL A 343 5.45 9.80 8.31
N ASN A 344 4.44 9.45 9.11
CA ASN A 344 3.20 8.85 8.61
C ASN A 344 2.39 9.83 7.75
N ASP A 345 2.37 11.11 8.10
CA ASP A 345 1.70 12.17 7.35
C ASP A 345 2.35 12.35 5.96
N LEU A 346 3.68 12.32 5.88
CA LEU A 346 4.40 12.34 4.61
C LEU A 346 4.07 11.12 3.73
N VAL A 347 4.03 9.92 4.32
CA VAL A 347 3.65 8.69 3.61
C VAL A 347 2.21 8.77 3.11
N ALA A 348 1.29 9.31 3.91
CA ALA A 348 -0.10 9.54 3.52
C ALA A 348 -0.21 10.53 2.36
N PHE A 349 0.53 11.64 2.40
CA PHE A 349 0.59 12.61 1.31
C PHE A 349 1.09 11.98 0.01
N ILE A 350 2.16 11.18 0.07
CA ILE A 350 2.68 10.47 -1.10
C ILE A 350 1.61 9.53 -1.66
N TYR A 351 1.02 8.72 -0.80
CA TYR A 351 -0.03 7.77 -1.18
C TYR A 351 -1.19 8.46 -1.93
N ASP A 352 -1.71 9.56 -1.40
CA ASP A 352 -2.85 10.27 -1.99
C ASP A 352 -2.53 10.88 -3.37
N ARG A 353 -1.26 11.17 -3.65
CA ARG A 353 -0.79 11.77 -4.91
C ARG A 353 -0.29 10.78 -5.95
N LEU A 354 0.11 9.57 -5.54
CA LEU A 354 0.59 8.53 -6.46
C LEU A 354 -0.37 8.19 -7.62
N PRO A 355 -1.71 8.19 -7.44
CA PRO A 355 -2.66 8.04 -8.54
C PRO A 355 -2.50 9.05 -9.68
N GLU A 356 -2.00 10.25 -9.41
CA GLU A 356 -1.79 11.29 -10.43
C GLU A 356 -0.58 10.99 -11.34
N CYS A 357 0.34 10.14 -10.90
CA CYS A 357 1.50 9.67 -11.65
C CYS A 357 1.08 8.46 -12.52
N LYS A 358 0.61 8.69 -13.75
CA LYS A 358 0.04 7.66 -14.63
C LYS A 358 1.09 6.82 -15.34
N ASP A 359 2.30 7.36 -15.53
CA ASP A 359 3.41 6.64 -16.16
C ASP A 359 4.07 5.62 -15.22
N LEU A 360 3.83 5.74 -13.90
CA LEU A 360 4.31 4.78 -12.92
C LEU A 360 3.37 3.55 -12.88
N PRO A 361 3.83 2.34 -13.21
CA PRO A 361 3.01 1.13 -13.15
C PRO A 361 2.50 0.81 -11.73
N ASP A 362 1.35 0.16 -11.62
CA ASP A 362 0.77 -0.27 -10.33
C ASP A 362 1.77 -1.08 -9.47
N GLU A 363 2.53 -1.98 -10.09
CA GLU A 363 3.50 -2.82 -9.37
C GLU A 363 4.60 -1.95 -8.74
N ASP A 364 5.03 -0.89 -9.41
CA ASP A 364 6.07 0.02 -8.92
C ASP A 364 5.52 1.01 -7.88
N LYS A 365 4.25 1.45 -8.00
CA LYS A 365 3.57 2.20 -6.94
C LYS A 365 3.50 1.40 -5.64
N ILE A 366 3.15 0.12 -5.74
CA ILE A 366 3.06 -0.77 -4.57
C ILE A 366 4.43 -1.05 -3.97
N LYS A 367 5.46 -1.26 -4.80
CA LYS A 367 6.84 -1.39 -4.31
C LYS A 367 7.34 -0.12 -3.63
N LEU A 368 7.05 1.05 -4.19
CA LEU A 368 7.38 2.33 -3.56
C LEU A 368 6.73 2.42 -2.19
N MET A 369 5.41 2.20 -2.08
CA MET A 369 4.71 2.24 -0.79
C MET A 369 5.30 1.25 0.22
N GLU A 370 5.63 0.02 -0.20
CA GLU A 370 6.29 -0.95 0.68
C GLU A 370 7.65 -0.45 1.16
N ALA A 371 8.47 0.15 0.30
CA ALA A 371 9.74 0.73 0.71
C ALA A 371 9.57 1.87 1.71
N LEU A 372 8.57 2.73 1.52
CA LEU A 372 8.25 3.78 2.48
C LEU A 372 7.80 3.21 3.83
N HIS A 373 7.00 2.14 3.81
CA HIS A 373 6.61 1.43 5.04
C HIS A 373 7.82 0.79 5.74
N GLN A 374 8.77 0.23 5.00
CA GLN A 374 10.00 -0.31 5.60
C GLN A 374 10.89 0.78 6.23
N ILE A 375 10.89 2.01 5.69
CA ILE A 375 11.60 3.14 6.31
C ILE A 375 10.99 3.52 7.66
N ILE A 376 9.66 3.44 7.82
CA ILE A 376 9.01 3.70 9.12
C ILE A 376 9.55 2.77 10.21
N LEU A 377 9.81 1.51 9.84
CA LEU A 377 10.25 0.45 10.75
C LEU A 377 11.74 0.52 11.13
N THR A 378 12.51 1.50 10.63
CA THR A 378 13.90 1.68 11.08
C THR A 378 13.96 2.34 12.44
N GLU A 379 15.09 2.19 13.13
CA GLU A 379 15.36 2.86 14.43
C GLU A 379 15.94 4.28 14.25
N ASP A 380 15.93 4.80 13.02
CA ASP A 380 16.50 6.10 12.70
C ASP A 380 15.62 7.24 13.24
N SER A 381 16.19 8.45 13.33
CA SER A 381 15.44 9.65 13.69
C SER A 381 14.35 9.98 12.66
N ASP A 382 13.34 10.76 13.06
CA ASP A 382 12.30 11.20 12.13
C ASP A 382 12.88 12.01 10.95
N GLN A 383 13.89 12.84 11.22
CA GLN A 383 14.63 13.57 10.18
C GLN A 383 15.26 12.61 9.16
N ASP A 384 15.97 11.59 9.64
CA ASP A 384 16.64 10.60 8.78
C ASP A 384 15.64 9.75 7.99
N LYS A 385 14.52 9.37 8.61
CA LYS A 385 13.40 8.68 7.94
C LYS A 385 12.81 9.53 6.82
N ILE A 386 12.56 10.82 7.09
CA ILE A 386 12.03 11.76 6.09
C ILE A 386 13.01 11.96 4.94
N ILE A 387 14.31 12.06 5.22
CA ILE A 387 15.35 12.14 4.18
C ILE A 387 15.38 10.85 3.34
N SER A 388 15.29 9.68 3.99
CA SER A 388 15.26 8.38 3.32
C SER A 388 14.02 8.22 2.43
N ILE A 389 12.85 8.69 2.88
CA ILE A 389 11.62 8.73 2.07
C ILE A 389 11.84 9.59 0.82
N ASN A 390 12.45 10.77 0.97
CA ASN A 390 12.77 11.64 -0.17
C ASN A 390 13.70 10.96 -1.18
N ASP A 391 14.78 10.34 -0.70
CA ASP A 391 15.74 9.63 -1.55
C ASP A 391 15.08 8.47 -2.32
N GLN A 392 14.23 7.69 -1.62
CA GLN A 392 13.49 6.58 -2.23
C GLN A 392 12.53 7.07 -3.31
N LEU A 393 11.80 8.16 -3.06
CA LEU A 393 10.90 8.76 -4.05
C LEU A 393 11.67 9.30 -5.26
N MET A 394 12.77 10.02 -5.04
CA MET A 394 13.61 10.55 -6.11
C MET A 394 14.16 9.44 -6.99
N SER A 395 14.64 8.34 -6.39
CA SER A 395 15.16 7.17 -7.12
C SER A 395 14.10 6.53 -8.04
N VAL A 396 12.87 6.39 -7.56
CA VAL A 396 11.75 5.82 -8.34
C VAL A 396 11.28 6.79 -9.44
N MET A 397 11.26 8.09 -9.15
CA MET A 397 10.70 9.12 -10.05
C MET A 397 11.73 9.72 -11.02
N GLN A 398 13.02 9.35 -10.93
CA GLN A 398 14.10 9.96 -11.73
C GLN A 398 13.91 9.84 -13.24
N HIS A 399 13.18 8.83 -13.70
CA HIS A 399 12.90 8.58 -15.12
C HIS A 399 11.46 8.93 -15.52
N SER A 400 10.67 9.49 -14.60
CA SER A 400 9.33 9.97 -14.95
C SER A 400 9.44 11.15 -15.91
N ASN A 401 8.48 11.26 -16.83
CA ASN A 401 8.30 12.42 -17.72
C ASN A 401 6.96 13.14 -17.44
N GLU A 402 6.37 12.91 -16.27
CA GLU A 402 5.08 13.48 -15.90
C GLU A 402 5.20 14.64 -14.93
N ALA A 403 4.44 15.70 -15.20
CA ALA A 403 4.37 16.85 -14.31
C ALA A 403 3.86 16.49 -12.91
N ALA A 404 2.97 15.50 -12.78
CA ALA A 404 2.47 15.03 -11.47
C ALA A 404 3.61 14.45 -10.62
N SER A 405 4.49 13.64 -11.22
CA SER A 405 5.65 13.08 -10.53
C SER A 405 6.62 14.16 -10.05
N TYR A 406 6.93 15.16 -10.89
CA TYR A 406 7.82 16.25 -10.47
C TYR A 406 7.22 17.12 -9.37
N ARG A 407 5.90 17.33 -9.37
CA ARG A 407 5.20 18.05 -8.28
C ARG A 407 5.29 17.28 -6.97
N LEU A 408 5.05 15.97 -7.02
CA LEU A 408 5.17 15.10 -5.85
C LEU A 408 6.59 15.12 -5.30
N VAL A 409 7.61 14.95 -6.15
CA VAL A 409 9.02 15.05 -5.75
C VAL A 409 9.34 16.43 -5.13
N ALA A 410 8.93 17.52 -5.76
CA ALA A 410 9.19 18.87 -5.25
C ALA A 410 8.51 19.14 -3.90
N ALA A 411 7.29 18.62 -3.71
CA ALA A 411 6.57 18.70 -2.45
C ALA A 411 7.31 17.93 -1.33
N VAL A 412 7.75 16.70 -1.60
CA VAL A 412 8.50 15.89 -0.63
C VAL A 412 9.86 16.51 -0.30
N ILE A 413 10.62 17.00 -1.29
CA ILE A 413 11.88 17.74 -1.04
C ILE A 413 11.62 18.96 -0.14
N SER A 414 10.53 19.69 -0.40
CA SER A 414 10.15 20.85 0.39
C SER A 414 9.81 20.46 1.82
N TYR A 415 9.03 19.39 2.01
CA TYR A 415 8.70 18.88 3.33
C TYR A 415 9.95 18.42 4.10
N THR A 416 10.85 17.67 3.44
CA THR A 416 12.13 17.25 4.01
C THR A 416 12.98 18.44 4.43
N ALA A 417 13.10 19.47 3.58
CA ALA A 417 13.87 20.67 3.90
C ALA A 417 13.34 21.38 5.15
N LEU A 418 12.02 21.38 5.38
CA LEU A 418 11.40 21.99 6.58
C LEU A 418 11.62 21.20 7.87
N HIS A 419 12.12 19.96 7.78
CA HIS A 419 12.41 19.10 8.93
C HIS A 419 13.91 19.05 9.29
N ILE A 420 14.78 19.69 8.51
CA ILE A 420 16.22 19.75 8.82
C ILE A 420 16.52 20.99 9.65
N LYS A 421 16.83 20.78 10.93
CA LYS A 421 17.04 21.86 11.93
C LYS A 421 18.46 22.41 11.96
N ASP A 422 19.42 21.70 11.37
CA ASP A 422 20.80 22.17 11.25
C ASP A 422 21.06 22.81 9.87
N ASN A 423 21.59 24.03 9.86
CA ASN A 423 21.84 24.78 8.63
C ASN A 423 22.94 24.18 7.76
N GLN A 424 23.94 23.53 8.36
CA GLN A 424 24.99 22.86 7.61
C GLN A 424 24.43 21.60 6.93
N GLU A 425 23.65 20.78 7.63
CA GLU A 425 22.96 19.61 7.08
C GLU A 425 21.94 20.03 6.00
N LEU A 426 21.14 21.07 6.25
CA LEU A 426 20.16 21.58 5.29
C LEU A 426 20.84 22.07 4.02
N TRP A 427 22.01 22.71 4.14
CA TRP A 427 22.78 23.13 2.99
C TRP A 427 23.36 21.95 2.20
N GLN A 428 23.88 20.94 2.88
CA GLN A 428 24.36 19.70 2.24
C GLN A 428 23.22 18.97 1.52
N PHE A 429 22.04 18.88 2.15
CA PHE A 429 20.84 18.36 1.52
C PHE A 429 20.49 19.14 0.25
N TYR A 430 20.44 20.47 0.32
CA TYR A 430 20.19 21.31 -0.86
C TYR A 430 21.21 21.10 -1.97
N GLN A 431 22.51 21.00 -1.65
CA GLN A 431 23.56 20.74 -2.63
C GLN A 431 23.37 19.37 -3.32
N LYS A 432 23.02 18.34 -2.57
CA LYS A 432 22.68 17.01 -3.11
C LYS A 432 21.52 17.11 -4.10
N ILE A 433 20.44 17.81 -3.73
CA ILE A 433 19.28 18.03 -4.61
C ILE A 433 19.66 18.83 -5.87
N ALA A 434 20.45 19.90 -5.72
CA ALA A 434 20.85 20.77 -6.84
C ALA A 434 21.71 20.05 -7.89
N THR A 435 22.51 19.07 -7.45
CA THR A 435 23.40 18.27 -8.29
C THR A 435 22.77 16.97 -8.80
N HIS A 436 21.59 16.60 -8.29
CA HIS A 436 20.87 15.41 -8.73
C HIS A 436 20.34 15.58 -10.17
N PRO A 437 20.32 14.54 -11.04
CA PRO A 437 19.81 14.64 -12.41
C PRO A 437 18.39 15.20 -12.55
N LEU A 438 17.52 14.96 -11.55
CA LEU A 438 16.17 15.53 -11.48
C LEU A 438 16.15 17.06 -11.39
N SER A 439 17.25 17.70 -10.95
CA SER A 439 17.29 19.16 -10.76
C SER A 439 17.06 19.92 -12.06
N GLU A 440 17.60 19.43 -13.19
CA GLU A 440 17.39 20.03 -14.51
C GLU A 440 15.91 20.05 -14.90
N LEU A 441 15.20 18.96 -14.60
CA LEU A 441 13.77 18.81 -14.87
C LEU A 441 12.93 19.74 -13.98
N LEU A 442 13.29 19.83 -12.69
CA LEU A 442 12.68 20.76 -11.72
C LEU A 442 12.95 22.23 -12.04
N GLN A 443 14.08 22.54 -12.70
CA GLN A 443 14.45 23.88 -13.15
C GLN A 443 13.77 24.29 -14.46
N SER A 444 13.14 23.36 -15.18
CA SER A 444 12.49 23.70 -16.45
C SER A 444 11.29 24.65 -16.26
N HIS A 445 11.28 25.77 -17.00
CA HIS A 445 10.16 26.71 -17.03
C HIS A 445 8.98 26.21 -17.88
N ASN A 446 9.15 25.07 -18.55
CA ASN A 446 8.09 24.38 -19.28
C ASN A 446 7.22 23.52 -18.37
N ASN A 447 7.48 23.54 -17.05
CA ASN A 447 6.72 22.77 -16.08
C ASN A 447 5.22 23.07 -16.20
N TRP A 448 4.44 22.01 -16.44
CA TRP A 448 2.99 22.04 -16.68
C TRP A 448 2.22 22.33 -15.38
N PHE A 449 2.87 22.99 -14.40
CA PHE A 449 2.35 23.40 -13.11
C PHE A 449 1.15 24.34 -13.26
N PHE A 450 1.23 25.25 -14.22
CA PHE A 450 0.17 26.21 -14.52
C PHE A 450 -0.52 25.82 -15.82
N LYS A 451 -1.85 26.00 -15.90
CA LYS A 451 -2.64 25.74 -17.12
C LYS A 451 -2.09 26.44 -18.38
N MET A 452 -1.31 27.52 -18.21
CA MET A 452 -0.51 28.17 -19.25
C MET A 452 0.81 28.68 -18.64
N PRO A 453 1.93 27.92 -18.72
CA PRO A 453 3.21 28.42 -18.27
C PRO A 453 3.70 29.55 -19.19
N SER A 454 4.30 30.58 -18.60
CA SER A 454 4.93 31.70 -19.32
C SER A 454 6.40 31.79 -18.91
N LYS A 455 7.21 32.60 -19.60
CA LYS A 455 8.58 32.90 -19.16
C LYS A 455 8.67 33.54 -17.75
N LEU A 456 7.54 34.01 -17.21
CA LEU A 456 7.43 34.62 -15.88
C LEU A 456 7.04 33.60 -14.79
N THR A 457 6.78 32.36 -15.18
CA THR A 457 6.38 31.28 -14.28
C THR A 457 7.63 30.73 -13.55
N PRO A 458 7.68 30.78 -12.21
CA PRO A 458 8.80 30.21 -11.45
C PRO A 458 8.89 28.70 -11.68
N ALA A 459 10.12 28.18 -11.79
CA ALA A 459 10.36 26.74 -11.85
C ALA A 459 10.06 26.09 -10.48
N LEU A 460 9.76 24.78 -10.46
CA LEU A 460 9.54 24.03 -9.21
C LEU A 460 10.76 24.16 -8.28
N PHE A 461 11.96 24.15 -8.85
CA PHE A 461 13.19 24.34 -8.09
C PHE A 461 13.22 25.67 -7.33
N SER A 462 12.65 26.74 -7.87
CA SER A 462 12.58 28.04 -7.17
C SER A 462 11.64 28.02 -5.96
N TYR A 463 10.69 27.07 -5.91
CA TYR A 463 9.89 26.82 -4.70
C TYR A 463 10.75 26.14 -3.63
N ILE A 464 11.50 25.10 -4.01
CA ILE A 464 12.45 24.41 -3.12
C ILE A 464 13.45 25.42 -2.52
N GLU A 465 14.03 26.30 -3.33
CA GLU A 465 14.94 27.34 -2.83
C GLU A 465 14.27 28.30 -1.83
N LYS A 466 13.00 28.67 -2.04
CA LYS A 466 12.23 29.49 -1.08
C LYS A 466 12.07 28.76 0.25
N VAL A 467 11.83 27.45 0.21
CA VAL A 467 11.70 26.60 1.40
C VAL A 467 13.00 26.56 2.18
N VAL A 468 14.10 26.20 1.53
CA VAL A 468 15.44 26.12 2.14
C VAL A 468 15.82 27.45 2.79
N LYS A 469 15.59 28.58 2.09
CA LYS A 469 15.83 29.92 2.66
C LYS A 469 14.98 30.22 3.89
N THR A 470 13.74 29.75 3.91
CA THR A 470 12.83 29.98 5.04
C THR A 470 13.26 29.15 6.24
N GLN A 471 13.56 27.86 6.03
CA GLN A 471 14.04 27.00 7.11
C GLN A 471 15.40 27.45 7.65
N MET A 472 16.32 27.89 6.79
CA MET A 472 17.60 28.42 7.23
C MET A 472 17.49 29.58 8.22
N LEU A 473 16.55 30.49 7.95
CA LEU A 473 16.25 31.63 8.82
C LEU A 473 15.51 31.20 10.10
N LEU A 474 14.66 30.18 10.04
CA LEU A 474 14.00 29.60 11.21
C LEU A 474 15.03 28.96 12.15
N ASN A 475 15.93 28.12 11.63
CA ASN A 475 17.00 27.50 12.40
C ASN A 475 17.90 28.57 13.08
N GLY A 476 18.23 29.65 12.36
CA GLY A 476 18.96 30.78 12.93
C GLY A 476 18.19 31.53 14.03
N LEU A 477 16.87 31.67 13.87
CA LEU A 477 15.99 32.27 14.87
C LEU A 477 15.85 31.38 16.12
N GLU A 478 15.71 30.07 15.95
CA GLU A 478 15.62 29.09 17.04
C GLU A 478 16.93 29.07 17.84
N GLY A 479 18.08 29.01 17.16
CA GLY A 479 19.38 29.14 17.84
C GLY A 479 19.47 30.42 18.67
N LEU A 480 19.07 31.57 18.11
CA LEU A 480 19.08 32.84 18.85
C LEU A 480 18.15 32.88 20.07
N LYS A 481 17.03 32.14 20.06
CA LYS A 481 16.13 32.00 21.21
C LYS A 481 16.75 31.16 22.32
N GLU A 482 17.61 30.23 21.97
CA GLU A 482 18.39 29.38 22.90
C GLU A 482 19.74 30.01 23.29
N ASP A 483 19.99 31.26 22.87
CA ASP A 483 21.25 31.98 23.04
C ASP A 483 22.47 31.28 22.40
N HIS A 484 22.23 30.49 21.35
CA HIS A 484 23.21 29.87 20.46
C HIS A 484 23.34 30.68 19.16
N THR A 485 24.56 30.91 18.65
CA THR A 485 24.78 31.72 17.43
C THR A 485 25.24 30.90 16.23
N GLU A 486 25.61 29.64 16.40
CA GLU A 486 26.24 28.82 15.34
C GLU A 486 25.37 28.74 14.09
N GLN A 487 24.06 28.55 14.25
CA GLN A 487 23.11 28.48 13.14
C GLN A 487 23.01 29.81 12.37
N LEU A 488 23.09 30.94 13.07
CA LEU A 488 23.06 32.27 12.47
C LEU A 488 24.40 32.62 11.82
N ASP A 489 25.50 32.29 12.47
CA ASP A 489 26.87 32.52 12.01
C ASP A 489 27.13 31.77 10.69
N PHE A 490 26.55 30.57 10.53
CA PHE A 490 26.58 29.82 9.28
C PHE A 490 25.98 30.61 8.09
N LEU A 491 24.96 31.43 8.33
CA LEU A 491 24.32 32.25 7.29
C LEU A 491 25.20 33.41 6.83
N GLU A 492 26.32 33.67 7.51
CA GLU A 492 27.27 34.71 7.13
C GLU A 492 28.23 34.28 6.03
N ASP A 493 28.35 32.97 5.75
CA ASP A 493 29.18 32.47 4.66
C ASP A 493 28.82 33.11 3.31
N GLY A 494 29.84 33.46 2.53
CA GLY A 494 29.66 34.22 1.29
C GLY A 494 28.81 33.49 0.23
N VAL A 495 28.87 32.16 0.19
CA VAL A 495 28.06 31.34 -0.71
C VAL A 495 26.61 31.33 -0.24
N ILE A 496 26.38 31.17 1.06
CA ILE A 496 25.04 31.19 1.67
C ILE A 496 24.38 32.56 1.50
N GLN A 497 25.08 33.65 1.77
CA GLN A 497 24.55 34.99 1.53
C GLN A 497 24.18 35.22 0.06
N SER A 498 25.00 34.73 -0.86
CA SER A 498 24.71 34.81 -2.31
C SER A 498 23.44 34.02 -2.66
N PHE A 499 23.26 32.85 -2.05
CA PHE A 499 22.04 32.05 -2.18
C PHE A 499 20.81 32.78 -1.62
N LEU A 500 20.88 33.34 -0.42
CA LEU A 500 19.79 34.11 0.19
C LEU A 500 19.40 35.36 -0.64
N LYS A 501 20.39 35.98 -1.31
CA LYS A 501 20.19 37.11 -2.25
C LYS A 501 19.55 36.70 -3.58
N LYS A 502 19.59 35.42 -3.97
CA LYS A 502 19.03 34.95 -5.24
C LYS A 502 17.50 35.20 -5.29
N PRO A 503 16.99 35.99 -6.25
CA PRO A 503 15.56 36.23 -6.37
C PRO A 503 14.84 35.11 -7.13
N ARG A 504 13.52 35.05 -7.01
CA ARG A 504 12.68 33.97 -7.57
C ARG A 504 12.37 34.13 -9.08
N VAL A 505 12.23 35.36 -9.55
CA VAL A 505 11.77 35.65 -10.93
C VAL A 505 12.49 36.86 -11.57
N PHE A 506 12.79 37.90 -10.79
CA PHE A 506 13.41 39.14 -11.29
C PHE A 506 14.59 39.54 -10.42
N GLU A 507 15.64 40.08 -11.03
CA GLU A 507 16.74 40.73 -10.32
C GLU A 507 16.19 41.86 -9.44
N ALA A 508 16.31 41.70 -8.13
CA ALA A 508 15.96 42.69 -7.12
C ALA A 508 17.22 43.05 -6.34
N SER A 509 17.39 44.33 -5.99
CA SER A 509 18.55 44.81 -5.22
C SER A 509 18.59 44.24 -3.81
N GLU A 510 17.44 43.81 -3.26
CA GLU A 510 17.34 43.18 -1.94
C GLU A 510 16.17 42.19 -1.90
N THR A 511 16.39 40.98 -1.37
CA THR A 511 15.33 39.97 -1.17
C THR A 511 14.77 40.06 0.24
N LYS A 512 13.49 39.73 0.43
CA LYS A 512 12.88 39.68 1.78
C LYS A 512 13.63 38.70 2.72
N SER A 513 14.32 37.68 2.21
CA SER A 513 15.15 36.79 3.03
C SER A 513 16.39 37.50 3.61
N ILE A 514 17.02 38.40 2.85
CA ILE A 514 18.14 39.22 3.35
C ILE A 514 17.67 40.27 4.36
N GLN A 515 16.50 40.86 4.14
CA GLN A 515 15.90 41.78 5.12
C GLN A 515 15.68 41.08 6.46
N LEU A 516 15.14 39.85 6.45
CA LEU A 516 14.94 39.05 7.66
C LEU A 516 16.28 38.61 8.29
N LEU A 517 17.28 38.24 7.49
CA LEU A 517 18.62 37.93 8.02
C LEU A 517 19.22 39.12 8.75
N ASN A 518 19.14 40.33 8.17
CA ASN A 518 19.68 41.54 8.79
C ASN A 518 18.96 41.85 10.12
N GLN A 519 17.63 41.67 10.16
CA GLN A 519 16.87 41.79 11.41
C GLN A 519 17.30 40.77 12.47
N LEU A 520 17.52 39.51 12.09
CA LEU A 520 18.03 38.48 13.02
C LEU A 520 19.42 38.84 13.55
N LYS A 521 20.32 39.36 12.72
CA LYS A 521 21.66 39.82 13.13
C LYS A 521 21.60 41.00 14.10
N GLU A 522 20.72 41.96 13.86
CA GLU A 522 20.49 43.06 14.78
C GLU A 522 20.03 42.53 16.14
N MET A 523 19.13 41.55 16.16
CA MET A 523 18.63 40.92 17.40
C MET A 523 19.66 40.05 18.12
N GLY A 524 20.60 39.41 17.40
CA GLY A 524 21.70 38.66 18.01
C GLY A 524 22.63 39.53 18.86
N ASN A 525 22.66 40.85 18.60
CA ASN A 525 23.46 41.82 19.34
C ASN A 525 22.68 42.55 20.44
N GLU A 526 21.35 42.39 20.48
CA GLU A 526 20.45 43.05 21.43
C GLU A 526 20.35 42.25 22.74
N LYS A 527 20.42 42.92 23.89
CA LYS A 527 20.39 42.27 25.23
C LYS A 527 19.16 42.63 26.08
N SER A 528 18.21 43.35 25.51
CA SER A 528 17.03 43.87 26.21
C SER A 528 15.81 42.96 26.10
N GLU A 529 14.78 43.19 26.94
CA GLU A 529 13.46 42.55 26.82
C GLU A 529 12.79 42.78 25.45
N LEU A 530 13.24 43.78 24.68
CA LEU A 530 12.77 44.02 23.30
C LEU A 530 13.20 42.89 22.34
N LYS A 531 14.29 42.17 22.64
CA LYS A 531 14.79 41.04 21.84
C LYS A 531 13.72 39.97 21.67
N SER A 532 13.03 39.59 22.74
CA SER A 532 12.03 38.51 22.71
C SER A 532 10.79 38.89 21.89
N ILE A 533 10.33 40.15 21.98
CA ILE A 533 9.17 40.66 21.26
C ILE A 533 9.45 40.72 19.75
N GLU A 534 10.62 41.23 19.34
CA GLU A 534 10.98 41.31 17.93
C GLU A 534 11.27 39.92 17.34
N LEU A 535 11.91 39.01 18.08
CA LEU A 535 12.09 37.62 17.64
C LEU A 535 10.74 36.92 17.40
N GLN A 536 9.74 37.11 18.26
CA GLN A 536 8.39 36.57 18.04
C GLN A 536 7.72 37.12 16.77
N LYS A 537 7.97 38.39 16.43
CA LYS A 537 7.44 38.99 15.21
C LYS A 537 8.11 38.41 13.96
N ILE A 538 9.43 38.22 13.99
CA ILE A 538 10.18 37.58 12.90
C ILE A 538 9.72 36.13 12.73
N GLU A 539 9.56 35.40 13.85
CA GLU A 539 9.03 34.03 13.86
C GLU A 539 7.68 33.96 13.16
N LYS A 540 6.72 34.80 13.55
CA LYS A 540 5.39 34.83 12.91
C LYS A 540 5.46 35.08 11.40
N ASP A 541 6.40 35.92 10.95
CA ASP A 541 6.61 36.20 9.53
C ASP A 541 7.22 35.01 8.77
N LEU A 542 8.13 34.26 9.40
CA LEU A 542 8.75 33.05 8.86
C LEU A 542 7.78 31.87 8.88
N GLU A 543 7.02 31.71 9.95
CA GLU A 543 5.96 30.72 10.10
C GLU A 543 4.88 30.87 9.04
N LYS A 544 4.41 32.10 8.80
CA LYS A 544 3.49 32.38 7.71
C LYS A 544 4.08 32.01 6.34
N ARG A 545 5.38 32.22 6.13
CA ARG A 545 6.06 31.81 4.88
C ARG A 545 6.14 30.30 4.74
N ARG A 546 6.35 29.58 5.84
CA ARG A 546 6.32 28.12 5.93
C ARG A 546 4.93 27.59 5.57
N GLU A 547 3.88 28.15 6.17
CA GLU A 547 2.47 27.85 5.84
C GLU A 547 2.15 28.12 4.36
N ASP A 548 2.56 29.27 3.83
CA ASP A 548 2.34 29.63 2.42
C ASP A 548 2.99 28.59 1.47
N VAL A 549 4.15 28.06 1.82
CA VAL A 549 4.84 27.00 1.05
C VAL A 549 4.09 25.69 1.12
N LEU A 550 3.69 25.24 2.32
CA LEU A 550 2.91 24.01 2.47
C LEU A 550 1.61 24.09 1.65
N LYS A 551 0.94 25.24 1.69
CA LYS A 551 -0.26 25.52 0.90
C LYS A 551 -0.02 25.51 -0.61
N GLU A 552 1.13 26.01 -1.08
CA GLU A 552 1.51 25.97 -2.51
C GLU A 552 1.58 24.52 -3.04
N PHE A 553 1.87 23.53 -2.19
CA PHE A 553 1.96 22.10 -2.53
C PHE A 553 0.78 21.26 -2.03
N HIS A 554 -0.26 21.89 -1.46
CA HIS A 554 -1.40 21.20 -0.83
C HIS A 554 -0.99 20.24 0.29
N MET A 555 -0.06 20.69 1.12
CA MET A 555 0.44 20.02 2.32
C MET A 555 -0.12 20.66 3.59
N GLU A 556 -1.28 21.33 3.53
CA GLU A 556 -1.81 22.11 4.66
C GLU A 556 -2.15 21.25 5.89
N THR A 557 -2.28 19.94 5.71
CA THR A 557 -2.61 18.98 6.77
C THR A 557 -1.39 18.30 7.38
N LEU A 558 -0.17 18.57 6.89
CA LEU A 558 1.04 17.94 7.44
C LEU A 558 1.55 18.78 8.62
N GLU A 559 1.69 18.17 9.79
CA GLU A 559 2.29 18.84 10.94
C GLU A 559 3.81 18.89 10.83
N ILE A 560 4.40 20.06 11.07
CA ILE A 560 5.84 20.21 11.33
C ILE A 560 5.99 20.22 12.84
N VAL A 561 6.19 19.04 13.42
CA VAL A 561 6.19 18.88 14.88
C VAL A 561 7.51 19.39 15.46
N PRO A 562 7.50 20.32 16.44
CA PRO A 562 8.67 20.57 17.27
C PRO A 562 8.88 19.35 18.20
N GLU A 563 10.02 18.67 18.07
CA GLU A 563 10.37 17.42 18.78
C GLU A 563 10.33 17.49 20.32
N ASP A 564 10.16 18.67 20.92
CA ASP A 564 10.06 18.83 22.38
C ASP A 564 8.68 18.51 22.98
N THR A 565 7.79 17.89 22.20
CA THR A 565 6.58 17.29 22.79
C THR A 565 6.90 15.85 23.16
N PRO A 566 7.21 15.53 24.44
CA PRO A 566 7.48 14.16 24.84
C PRO A 566 6.29 13.29 24.42
N SER A 567 6.57 12.19 23.74
CA SER A 567 5.57 11.18 23.44
C SER A 567 4.83 10.86 24.73
N LEU A 568 3.52 11.12 24.74
CA LEU A 568 2.66 10.64 25.81
C LEU A 568 2.75 9.11 25.76
N LYS A 569 3.59 8.56 26.64
CA LYS A 569 3.73 7.13 26.92
C LYS A 569 2.39 6.49 27.24
#